data_AF-A0A7V1PKQ8-F1
#
_entry.id   AF-A0A7V1PKQ8-F1
#
_cell.length_a   1.000
_cell.length_b   1.000
_cell.length_c   1.000
_cell.angle_alpha   90.00
_cell.angle_beta   90.00
_cell.angle_gamma   90.00
#
_symmetry.space_group_name_H-M   'P 1'
#
loop_
_entity.id
_entity.type
_entity.pdbx_description
1 polymer ?
#
loop_
_entity_poly.entity_id
_entity_poly.type
_entity_poly.pdbx_seq_one_letter_code
_entity_poly.pdbx_strand_id
1 'polypeptide(L)'
;MDNSPKPFMPTSVTSPRVHSGNVALDFLWWYIVLSPRNIIAITDNFLIANFNFFSISRHLHTLFAYWHRDFEVYGGGVDIERYFGTIIINTLSRIVGFLIRSITIIAGLLIEVLIAMLGILWLLLWFTIPFLLFFAFSHEPEFSISFPHLFSSLSGIFTSLRHGIF
;
A
#
# COMPACT_ATOMS: atom_id res chain seq x y z
N MET A 1 6.71 -0.88 -38.39
CA MET A 1 6.19 -0.30 -37.13
C MET A 1 5.64 -1.46 -36.32
N ASP A 2 6.11 -1.63 -35.09
CA ASP A 2 5.63 -2.69 -34.20
C ASP A 2 4.24 -2.27 -33.66
N ASN A 3 3.24 -3.11 -33.94
CA ASN A 3 1.82 -2.86 -33.64
C ASN A 3 1.36 -3.59 -32.38
N SER A 4 2.29 -4.19 -31.63
CA SER A 4 2.02 -4.87 -30.37
C SER A 4 1.34 -3.90 -29.39
N PRO A 5 0.24 -4.30 -28.71
CA PRO A 5 -0.34 -3.48 -27.65
C PRO A 5 0.74 -3.21 -26.63
N LYS A 6 1.07 -1.93 -26.43
CA LYS A 6 2.09 -1.53 -25.47
C LYS A 6 1.62 -2.02 -24.09
N PRO A 7 2.43 -2.80 -23.37
CA PRO A 7 2.05 -3.25 -22.03
C PRO A 7 1.71 -2.03 -21.18
N PHE A 8 0.66 -2.14 -20.36
CA PHE A 8 0.26 -1.06 -19.46
C PHE A 8 1.39 -0.83 -18.46
N MET A 9 2.25 0.14 -18.75
CA MET A 9 3.32 0.57 -17.87
C MET A 9 2.81 1.73 -17.01
N PRO A 10 2.98 1.69 -15.68
CA PRO A 10 2.85 2.90 -14.87
C PRO A 10 3.80 3.96 -15.46
N THR A 11 3.35 5.21 -15.56
CA THR A 11 4.08 6.28 -16.26
C THR A 11 5.50 6.54 -15.73
N SER A 12 5.80 6.08 -14.52
CA SER A 12 7.10 6.21 -13.85
C SER A 12 8.06 5.03 -14.08
N VAL A 13 7.60 3.89 -14.61
CA VAL A 13 8.42 2.69 -14.80
C VAL A 13 9.13 2.75 -16.15
N THR A 14 10.46 2.66 -16.12
CA THR A 14 11.29 2.75 -17.32
C THR A 14 11.60 1.37 -17.89
N SER A 15 11.47 1.21 -19.22
CA SER A 15 11.81 -0.02 -19.92
C SER A 15 13.32 -0.24 -20.03
N PRO A 16 13.78 -1.51 -20.04
CA PRO A 16 15.19 -1.82 -20.31
C PRO A 16 15.60 -1.32 -21.69
N ARG A 17 16.65 -0.48 -21.75
CA ARG A 17 17.29 -0.07 -22.99
C ARG A 17 18.68 -0.68 -23.07
N VAL A 18 18.99 -1.33 -24.19
CA VAL A 18 20.34 -1.77 -24.57
C VAL A 18 21.20 -0.52 -24.74
N HIS A 19 22.25 -0.37 -23.95
CA HIS A 19 23.09 0.85 -23.95
C HIS A 19 24.46 0.61 -24.56
N SER A 20 25.11 -0.52 -24.26
CA SER A 20 26.54 -0.70 -24.53
C SER A 20 26.88 -1.75 -25.61
N GLY A 21 25.89 -2.55 -26.04
CA GLY A 21 26.12 -3.71 -26.89
C GLY A 21 26.77 -4.90 -26.17
N ASN A 22 27.17 -4.73 -24.89
CA ASN A 22 27.66 -5.78 -24.01
C ASN A 22 26.56 -6.19 -23.03
N VAL A 23 26.06 -7.42 -23.21
CA VAL A 23 24.95 -7.97 -22.42
C VAL A 23 25.25 -7.99 -20.92
N ALA A 24 26.51 -8.21 -20.51
CA ALA A 24 26.88 -8.24 -19.09
C ALA A 24 26.80 -6.86 -18.43
N LEU A 25 27.25 -5.81 -19.13
CA LEU A 25 27.16 -4.44 -18.63
C LEU A 25 25.71 -3.96 -18.60
N ASP A 26 24.93 -4.28 -19.63
CA ASP A 26 23.51 -3.96 -19.68
C ASP A 26 22.73 -4.68 -18.56
N PHE A 27 23.10 -5.93 -18.24
CA PHE A 27 22.55 -6.67 -17.10
C PHE A 27 22.90 -6.02 -15.75
N LEU A 28 24.16 -5.65 -15.52
CA LEU A 28 24.58 -4.99 -14.27
C LEU A 28 23.87 -3.65 -14.08
N TRP A 29 23.76 -2.86 -15.15
CA TRP A 29 23.00 -1.62 -15.14
C TRP A 29 21.53 -1.86 -14.79
N TRP A 30 20.91 -2.86 -15.42
CA TRP A 30 19.53 -3.22 -15.12
C TRP A 30 19.35 -3.64 -13.66
N TYR A 31 20.24 -4.49 -13.16
CA TYR A 31 20.14 -5.08 -11.83
C TYR A 31 20.36 -4.05 -10.71
N ILE A 32 21.37 -3.17 -10.86
CA ILE A 32 21.79 -2.21 -9.82
C ILE A 32 20.98 -0.92 -9.88
N VAL A 33 20.63 -0.44 -11.07
CA VAL A 33 20.04 0.90 -11.24
C VAL A 33 18.59 0.82 -11.65
N LEU A 34 18.29 0.11 -12.74
CA LEU A 34 16.97 0.17 -13.36
C LEU A 34 15.90 -0.52 -12.50
N SER A 35 16.16 -1.74 -12.04
CA SER A 35 15.21 -2.53 -11.26
C SER A 35 14.90 -1.91 -9.90
N PRO A 36 15.89 -1.51 -9.06
CA PRO A 36 15.63 -0.81 -7.80
C PRO A 36 14.83 0.48 -8.00
N ARG A 37 15.16 1.26 -9.04
CA ARG A 37 14.39 2.47 -9.38
C ARG A 37 12.93 2.15 -9.73
N ASN A 38 12.70 1.08 -10.51
CA ASN A 38 11.35 0.66 -10.87
C ASN A 38 10.57 0.15 -9.64
N ILE A 39 11.22 -0.56 -8.72
CA ILE A 39 10.61 -0.99 -7.45
C ILE A 39 10.14 0.23 -6.65
N ILE A 40 11.01 1.22 -6.46
CA ILE A 40 10.67 2.46 -5.76
C ILE A 40 9.50 3.17 -6.45
N ALA A 41 9.56 3.30 -7.77
CA ALA A 41 8.50 3.94 -8.55
C ALA A 41 7.14 3.22 -8.42
N ILE A 42 7.13 1.89 -8.33
CA ILE A 42 5.92 1.09 -8.09
C ILE A 42 5.40 1.35 -6.67
N THR A 43 6.28 1.31 -5.66
CA THR A 43 5.90 1.62 -4.28
C THR A 43 5.31 3.02 -4.16
N ASP A 44 5.94 4.03 -4.76
CA ASP A 44 5.43 5.40 -4.76
C ASP A 44 4.04 5.50 -5.39
N ASN A 45 3.79 4.79 -6.50
CA ASN A 45 2.47 4.75 -7.12
C ASN A 45 1.42 4.14 -6.17
N PHE A 46 1.76 3.09 -5.42
CA PHE A 46 0.86 2.50 -4.43
C PHE A 46 0.59 3.44 -3.25
N LEU A 47 1.60 4.15 -2.75
CA LEU A 47 1.46 5.17 -1.70
C LEU A 47 0.51 6.29 -2.16
N ILE A 48 0.77 6.85 -3.35
CA ILE A 48 -0.10 7.89 -3.94
C ILE A 48 -1.53 7.36 -4.15
N ALA A 49 -1.67 6.12 -4.65
CA ALA A 49 -2.98 5.51 -4.86
C ALA A 49 -3.74 5.34 -3.53
N ASN A 50 -3.07 4.88 -2.48
CA ASN A 50 -3.66 4.71 -1.15
C ASN A 50 -4.07 6.04 -0.54
N PHE A 51 -3.20 7.05 -0.61
CA PHE A 51 -3.50 8.41 -0.15
C PHE A 51 -4.74 9.01 -0.84
N ASN A 52 -4.90 8.76 -2.13
CA ASN A 52 -6.06 9.18 -2.92
C ASN A 52 -7.32 8.35 -2.60
N PHE A 53 -7.18 7.03 -2.46
CA PHE A 53 -8.28 6.12 -2.14
C PHE A 53 -8.95 6.49 -0.82
N PHE A 54 -8.17 6.72 0.23
CA PHE A 54 -8.67 7.20 1.52
C PHE A 54 -8.98 8.70 1.53
N SER A 55 -8.68 9.43 0.44
CA SER A 55 -8.90 10.87 0.30
C SER A 55 -8.43 11.66 1.54
N ILE A 56 -7.26 11.31 2.07
CA ILE A 56 -6.79 11.72 3.40
C ILE A 56 -6.77 13.26 3.53
N SER A 57 -6.25 13.95 2.51
CA SER A 57 -6.23 15.43 2.44
C SER A 57 -7.62 16.05 2.62
N ARG A 58 -8.65 15.50 1.96
CA ARG A 58 -10.02 16.00 2.06
C ARG A 58 -10.62 15.78 3.45
N HIS A 59 -10.31 14.65 4.07
CA HIS A 59 -10.78 14.35 5.43
C HIS A 59 -10.16 15.29 6.45
N LEU A 60 -8.87 15.63 6.31
CA LEU A 60 -8.19 16.62 7.15
C LEU A 60 -8.81 18.02 7.04
N HIS A 61 -9.11 18.49 5.81
CA HIS A 61 -9.76 19.79 5.61
C HIS A 61 -11.18 19.86 6.16
N THR A 62 -11.87 18.73 6.29
CA THR A 62 -13.28 18.66 6.74
C THR A 62 -13.44 18.06 8.14
N LEU A 63 -12.35 17.93 8.91
CA LEU A 63 -12.34 17.33 10.25
C LEU A 63 -13.36 17.97 11.20
N PHE A 64 -13.49 19.29 11.16
CA PHE A 64 -14.42 20.04 12.02
C PHE A 64 -15.68 20.52 11.28
N ALA A 65 -15.89 20.06 10.05
CA ALA A 65 -17.10 20.37 9.29
C ALA A 65 -18.29 19.57 9.83
N TYR A 66 -19.45 20.20 9.85
CA TYR A 66 -20.72 19.54 10.19
C TYR A 66 -20.91 18.26 9.38
N TRP A 67 -21.35 17.22 10.07
CA TRP A 67 -21.73 15.98 9.40
C TRP A 67 -23.07 16.20 8.67
N HIS A 68 -23.13 15.80 7.40
CA HIS A 68 -24.34 15.78 6.55
C HIS A 68 -25.20 17.05 6.49
N ARG A 69 -24.66 18.23 6.87
CA ARG A 69 -25.45 19.47 7.01
C ARG A 69 -26.62 19.29 7.99
N ASP A 70 -26.49 18.40 8.97
CA ASP A 70 -27.41 18.26 10.10
C ASP A 70 -27.16 19.41 11.08
N PHE A 71 -27.49 20.62 10.64
CA PHE A 71 -27.46 21.82 11.47
C PHE A 71 -28.87 22.35 11.63
N GLU A 72 -29.25 22.62 12.88
CA GLU A 72 -30.42 23.44 13.13
C GLU A 72 -30.04 24.91 12.96
N VAL A 73 -30.88 25.63 12.21
CA VAL A 73 -30.76 27.09 12.09
C VAL A 73 -31.26 27.69 13.40
N TYR A 74 -30.45 28.54 14.03
CA TYR A 74 -30.91 29.36 15.16
C TYR A 74 -32.15 30.16 14.71
N GLY A 75 -33.31 29.84 15.28
CA GLY A 75 -34.55 30.54 14.97
C GLY A 75 -34.45 32.03 15.30
N GLY A 76 -35.11 32.90 14.52
CA GLY A 76 -35.16 34.33 14.83
C GLY A 76 -35.92 34.59 16.13
N GLY A 77 -35.26 35.23 17.10
CA GLY A 77 -35.81 35.54 18.43
C GLY A 77 -34.87 35.12 19.58
N VAL A 78 -35.18 35.52 20.81
CA VAL A 78 -34.45 35.10 22.02
C VAL A 78 -35.22 33.96 22.69
N ASP A 79 -35.11 32.76 22.13
CA ASP A 79 -35.69 31.53 22.69
C ASP A 79 -34.54 30.66 23.22
N ILE A 80 -34.31 30.76 24.53
CA ILE A 80 -33.18 30.14 25.24
C ILE A 80 -33.23 28.62 25.18
N GLU A 81 -34.41 28.01 25.28
CA GLU A 81 -34.56 26.56 25.23
C GLU A 81 -34.16 26.01 23.86
N ARG A 82 -34.64 26.67 22.81
CA ARG A 82 -34.27 26.36 21.42
C ARG A 82 -32.78 26.57 21.14
N TYR A 83 -32.19 27.61 21.73
CA TYR A 83 -30.76 27.91 21.59
C TYR A 83 -29.89 26.79 22.16
N PHE A 84 -30.21 26.27 23.35
CA PHE A 84 -29.48 25.14 23.95
C PHE A 84 -29.66 23.84 23.16
N GLY A 85 -30.87 23.55 22.68
CA GLY A 85 -31.14 22.38 21.82
C GLY A 85 -30.28 22.37 20.55
N THR A 86 -30.25 23.51 19.84
CA THR A 86 -29.46 23.66 18.62
C THR A 86 -27.95 23.54 18.88
N ILE A 87 -27.43 24.06 20.01
CA ILE A 87 -26.02 23.87 20.39
C ILE A 87 -25.68 22.40 20.58
N ILE A 88 -26.53 21.64 21.27
CA ILE A 88 -26.29 20.22 21.55
C ILE A 88 -26.26 19.43 20.25
N ILE A 89 -27.27 19.59 19.39
CA ILE A 89 -27.36 18.90 18.09
C ILE A 89 -26.17 19.23 17.19
N ASN A 90 -25.83 20.52 17.08
CA ASN A 90 -24.70 20.97 16.26
C ASN A 90 -23.36 20.44 16.77
N THR A 91 -23.20 20.34 18.09
CA THR A 91 -21.99 19.79 18.71
C THR A 91 -21.89 18.29 18.49
N LEU A 92 -23.00 17.56 18.67
CA LEU A 92 -23.05 16.11 18.44
C LEU A 92 -22.73 15.76 16.98
N SER A 93 -23.29 16.50 16.02
CA SER A 93 -23.03 16.33 14.58
C SER A 93 -21.54 16.51 14.24
N ARG A 94 -20.87 17.50 14.84
CA ARG A 94 -19.42 17.70 14.68
C ARG A 94 -18.61 16.56 15.29
N ILE A 95 -18.99 16.07 16.48
CA ILE A 95 -18.29 14.95 17.15
C ILE A 95 -18.38 13.68 16.31
N VAL A 96 -19.58 13.33 15.82
CA VAL A 96 -19.77 12.13 14.98
C VAL A 96 -18.95 12.25 13.70
N GLY A 97 -19.02 13.40 13.02
CA GLY A 97 -18.23 13.64 11.82
C GLY A 97 -16.72 13.62 12.06
N PHE A 98 -16.26 14.10 13.22
CA PHE A 98 -14.86 14.03 13.63
C PHE A 98 -14.42 12.58 13.88
N LEU A 99 -15.22 11.78 14.59
CA LEU A 99 -14.88 10.39 14.90
C LEU A 99 -14.73 9.54 13.63
N ILE A 100 -15.72 9.60 12.72
CA ILE A 100 -15.70 8.82 11.48
C ILE A 100 -14.48 9.21 10.63
N ARG A 101 -14.27 10.50 10.40
CA ARG A 101 -13.12 10.98 9.59
C ARG A 101 -11.78 10.63 10.24
N SER A 102 -11.68 10.69 11.57
CA SER A 102 -10.46 10.31 12.29
C SER A 102 -10.15 8.83 12.12
N ILE A 103 -11.15 7.95 12.21
CA ILE A 103 -10.98 6.51 11.98
C ILE A 103 -10.50 6.26 10.54
N THR A 104 -11.12 6.91 9.54
CA THR A 104 -10.70 6.77 8.14
C THR A 104 -9.27 7.24 7.91
N ILE A 105 -8.87 8.38 8.51
CA ILE A 105 -7.49 8.90 8.41
C ILE A 105 -6.50 7.93 9.05
N ILE A 106 -6.79 7.44 10.27
CA ILE A 106 -5.92 6.51 10.98
C ILE A 106 -5.77 5.21 10.19
N ALA A 107 -6.87 4.63 9.70
CA ALA A 107 -6.83 3.41 8.89
C ALA A 107 -6.03 3.61 7.60
N GLY A 108 -6.24 4.72 6.89
CA GLY A 108 -5.49 5.06 5.69
C GLY A 108 -3.99 5.19 5.95
N LEU A 109 -3.59 5.85 7.05
CA LEU A 109 -2.20 6.00 7.48
C LEU A 109 -1.56 4.67 7.89
N LEU A 110 -2.30 3.79 8.58
CA LEU A 110 -1.80 2.46 8.94
C LEU A 110 -1.49 1.62 7.68
N ILE A 111 -2.36 1.68 6.68
CA ILE A 111 -2.15 1.00 5.40
C ILE A 111 -0.99 1.63 4.63
N GLU A 112 -0.86 2.97 4.65
CA GLU A 112 0.26 3.68 4.05
C GLU A 112 1.61 3.19 4.59
N VAL A 113 1.72 3.08 5.92
CA VAL A 113 2.92 2.55 6.60
C VAL A 113 3.19 1.11 6.17
N LEU A 114 2.16 0.27 6.10
CA LEU A 114 2.32 -1.13 5.68
C LEU A 114 2.84 -1.23 4.24
N ILE A 115 2.30 -0.44 3.31
CA ILE A 115 2.76 -0.39 1.91
C ILE A 115 4.23 0.04 1.84
N ALA A 116 4.60 1.08 2.59
CA ALA A 116 5.98 1.55 2.65
C ALA A 116 6.93 0.46 3.19
N MET A 117 6.55 -0.21 4.28
CA MET A 117 7.32 -1.32 4.85
C MET A 117 7.50 -2.48 3.86
N LEU A 118 6.44 -2.85 3.15
CA LEU A 118 6.50 -3.89 2.11
C LEU A 118 7.40 -3.49 0.94
N GLY A 119 7.34 -2.23 0.49
CA GLY A 119 8.21 -1.70 -0.55
C GLY A 119 9.69 -1.76 -0.17
N ILE A 120 10.03 -1.33 1.06
CA ILE A 120 11.39 -1.40 1.60
C ILE A 120 11.85 -2.86 1.72
N LEU A 121 11.00 -3.74 2.26
CA LEU A 121 11.32 -5.17 2.39
C LEU A 121 11.59 -5.80 1.02
N TRP A 122 10.78 -5.48 0.02
CA TRP A 122 10.95 -5.96 -1.35
C TRP A 122 12.27 -5.47 -1.96
N LEU A 123 12.62 -4.21 -1.72
CA LEU A 123 13.90 -3.63 -2.15
C LEU A 123 15.10 -4.34 -1.49
N LEU A 124 15.03 -4.64 -0.20
CA LEU A 124 16.07 -5.39 0.52
C LEU A 124 16.21 -6.82 0.01
N LEU A 125 15.09 -7.51 -0.22
CA LEU A 125 15.06 -8.84 -0.82
C LEU A 125 15.71 -8.84 -2.21
N TRP A 126 15.46 -7.81 -3.03
CA TRP A 126 16.05 -7.69 -4.35
C TRP A 126 17.58 -7.73 -4.32
N PHE A 127 18.20 -6.98 -3.40
CA PHE A 127 19.66 -6.96 -3.21
C PHE A 127 20.21 -8.24 -2.58
N THR A 128 19.35 -9.06 -1.96
CA THR A 128 19.73 -10.34 -1.34
C THR A 128 19.82 -11.48 -2.36
N ILE A 129 19.19 -11.35 -3.53
CA ILE A 129 19.23 -12.33 -4.65
C ILE A 129 20.65 -12.83 -4.98
N PRO A 130 21.67 -11.99 -5.25
CA PRO A 130 23.01 -12.44 -5.62
C PRO A 130 23.68 -13.24 -4.51
N PHE A 131 23.44 -12.89 -3.25
CA PHE A 131 23.93 -13.64 -2.11
C PHE A 131 23.25 -15.01 -2.02
N LEU A 132 21.91 -15.05 -2.17
CA LEU A 132 21.15 -16.30 -2.21
C LEU A 132 21.63 -17.23 -3.33
N LEU A 133 21.89 -16.69 -4.52
CA LEU A 133 22.45 -17.44 -5.63
C LEU A 133 23.85 -17.96 -5.30
N PHE A 134 24.73 -17.12 -4.73
CA PHE A 134 26.07 -17.54 -4.31
C PHE A 134 26.03 -18.66 -3.26
N PHE A 135 25.16 -18.55 -2.26
CA PHE A 135 24.95 -19.59 -1.26
C PHE A 135 24.38 -20.87 -1.87
N ALA A 136 23.41 -20.76 -2.79
CA ALA A 136 22.83 -21.90 -3.47
C ALA A 136 23.85 -22.66 -4.33
N PHE A 137 24.69 -21.95 -5.09
CA PHE A 137 25.73 -22.57 -5.92
C PHE A 137 26.91 -23.14 -5.13
N SER A 138 27.23 -22.55 -3.96
CA SER A 138 28.29 -23.10 -3.08
C SER A 138 27.86 -24.35 -2.33
N HIS A 139 26.56 -24.61 -2.22
CA HIS A 139 25.99 -25.77 -1.53
C HIS A 139 25.16 -26.65 -2.51
N GLU A 140 25.78 -27.55 -3.26
CA GLU A 140 25.11 -28.66 -3.98
C GLU A 140 24.92 -29.88 -3.04
N PRO A 141 23.92 -30.78 -3.14
CA PRO A 141 22.50 -30.70 -3.42
C PRO A 141 21.63 -30.95 -2.15
N GLU A 142 22.03 -30.49 -0.96
CA GLU A 142 21.17 -30.66 0.24
C GLU A 142 19.97 -29.69 0.24
N PHE A 143 20.09 -28.57 -0.48
CA PHE A 143 19.01 -27.59 -0.62
C PHE A 143 17.80 -28.15 -1.40
N SER A 144 18.03 -29.00 -2.40
CA SER A 144 16.96 -29.66 -3.16
C SER A 144 16.22 -30.74 -2.34
N ILE A 145 16.80 -31.21 -1.25
CA ILE A 145 16.14 -32.12 -0.29
C ILE A 145 15.28 -31.33 0.69
N SER A 146 15.72 -30.15 1.14
CA SER A 146 14.97 -29.34 2.12
C SER A 146 13.76 -28.58 1.54
N PHE A 147 13.87 -28.04 0.31
CA PHE A 147 12.80 -27.27 -0.32
C PHE A 147 11.48 -28.06 -0.51
N PRO A 148 11.50 -29.32 -0.99
CA PRO A 148 10.31 -30.16 -1.07
C PRO A 148 9.69 -30.46 0.29
N HIS A 149 10.50 -30.65 1.34
CA HIS A 149 10.01 -30.91 2.70
C HIS A 149 9.33 -29.69 3.33
N LEU A 150 9.82 -28.47 3.06
CA LEU A 150 9.14 -27.25 3.48
C LEU A 150 7.82 -27.06 2.73
N PHE A 151 7.78 -27.32 1.43
CA PHE A 151 6.56 -27.27 0.63
C PHE A 151 5.54 -28.34 1.07
N SER A 152 5.98 -29.56 1.38
CA SER A 152 5.10 -30.64 1.87
C SER A 152 4.58 -30.35 3.29
N SER A 153 5.39 -29.70 4.13
CA SER A 153 4.96 -29.29 5.47
C SER A 153 3.93 -28.17 5.42
N LEU A 154 4.13 -27.19 4.54
CA LEU A 154 3.18 -26.10 4.31
C LEU A 154 1.88 -26.61 3.69
N SER A 155 1.95 -27.47 2.66
CA SER A 155 0.74 -28.08 2.09
C SER A 155 0.00 -28.92 3.13
N GLY A 156 0.71 -29.66 3.99
CA GLY A 156 0.15 -30.37 5.14
C GLY A 156 -0.62 -29.45 6.09
N ILE A 157 -0.04 -28.29 6.45
CA ILE A 157 -0.69 -27.28 7.30
C ILE A 157 -1.93 -26.68 6.62
N PHE A 158 -1.86 -26.34 5.33
CA PHE A 158 -3.03 -25.84 4.60
C PHE A 158 -4.13 -26.91 4.49
N THR A 159 -3.74 -28.17 4.33
CA THR A 159 -4.68 -29.29 4.29
C THR A 159 -5.31 -29.53 5.65
N SER A 160 -4.54 -29.48 6.75
CA SER A 160 -5.08 -29.61 8.11
C SER A 160 -5.99 -28.44 8.49
N LEU A 161 -5.66 -27.21 8.08
CA LEU A 161 -6.51 -26.04 8.28
C LEU A 161 -7.82 -26.13 7.49
N ARG A 162 -7.79 -26.70 6.28
CA ARG A 162 -8.99 -26.95 5.47
C ARG A 162 -9.92 -28.01 6.06
N HIS A 163 -9.38 -28.99 6.79
CA HIS A 163 -10.15 -30.09 7.38
C HIS A 163 -10.49 -29.90 8.87
N GLY A 164 -9.85 -28.93 9.56
CA GLY A 164 -10.15 -28.60 10.96
C GLY A 164 -11.18 -27.47 11.16
N ILE A 165 -11.73 -26.93 10.07
CA ILE A 165 -12.74 -25.84 10.07
C ILE A 165 -14.14 -26.37 9.64
N PHE A 166 -14.31 -27.70 9.52
CA PHE A 166 -15.63 -28.36 9.41
C PHE A 166 -15.74 -29.48 10.44
#